data_AF-A0A4Q7JBF7-F1
#
_entry.id   AF-A0A4Q7JBF7-F1
#
_cell.length_a   1.000
_cell.length_b   1.000
_cell.length_c   1.000
_cell.angle_alpha   90.00
_cell.angle_beta   90.00
_cell.angle_gamma   90.00
#
_symmetry.space_group_name_H-M   'P 1'
#
loop_
_entity.id
_entity.type
_entity.pdbx_description
1 polymer ?
#
loop_
_entity_poly.entity_id
_entity_poly.type
_entity_poly.pdbx_seq_one_letter_code
_entity_poly.pdbx_strand_id
1 'polypeptide(L)'
;MGTRTSQLATATIDGHDTEFPTALRDGADNTADLRLTFTVPVSLREIEGALWFSVWTGGVALADLANPADARFLVVSALLDEASVDIAAAADELSQARRGTHRGEVADRIRQLAADVFGPTVPTPRRARARAGVGR
;
A
#
# COMPACT_ATOMS: atom_id res chain seq x y z
N MET A 1 -9.33 44.07 -12.20
CA MET A 1 -10.11 43.05 -11.46
C MET A 1 -9.54 41.71 -11.88
N GLY A 2 -8.68 41.10 -11.04
CA GLY A 2 -7.98 39.86 -11.39
C GLY A 2 -8.89 38.66 -11.20
N THR A 3 -8.96 37.77 -12.19
CA THR A 3 -9.66 36.50 -12.11
C THR A 3 -8.89 35.59 -11.14
N ARG A 4 -9.46 35.31 -9.97
CA ARG A 4 -8.93 34.26 -9.08
C ARG A 4 -9.17 32.90 -9.74
N THR A 5 -8.11 32.26 -10.21
CA THR A 5 -8.16 30.87 -10.61
C THR A 5 -8.08 30.01 -9.35
N SER A 6 -9.22 29.49 -8.89
CA SER A 6 -9.27 28.49 -7.83
C SER A 6 -9.16 27.11 -8.47
N GLN A 7 -8.23 26.28 -7.99
CA GLN A 7 -8.20 24.86 -8.32
C GLN A 7 -8.70 24.07 -7.11
N LEU A 8 -9.56 23.08 -7.37
CA LEU A 8 -10.14 22.22 -6.35
C LEU A 8 -9.49 20.85 -6.47
N ALA A 9 -8.78 20.42 -5.43
CA ALA A 9 -8.42 19.02 -5.27
C ALA A 9 -9.45 18.36 -4.35
N THR A 10 -9.99 17.22 -4.76
CA THR A 10 -10.97 16.46 -3.96
C THR A 10 -10.38 15.10 -3.61
N ALA A 11 -10.68 14.61 -2.41
CA ALA A 11 -10.37 13.25 -1.99
C ALA A 11 -11.46 12.74 -1.04
N THR A 12 -11.79 11.46 -1.11
CA THR A 12 -12.68 10.83 -0.13
C THR A 12 -11.81 10.20 0.97
N ILE A 13 -11.98 10.65 2.21
CA ILE A 13 -11.23 10.19 3.39
C ILE A 13 -12.22 9.66 4.42
N ASP A 14 -12.11 8.39 4.82
CA ASP A 14 -13.07 7.72 5.71
C ASP A 14 -14.54 7.83 5.23
N GLY A 15 -14.77 7.83 3.91
CA GLY A 15 -16.10 7.97 3.32
C GLY A 15 -16.63 9.41 3.33
N HIS A 16 -15.80 10.39 3.69
CA HIS A 16 -16.13 11.80 3.64
C HIS A 16 -15.42 12.48 2.49
N ASP A 17 -16.19 13.10 1.60
CA ASP A 17 -15.64 13.94 0.55
C ASP A 17 -14.98 15.17 1.20
N THR A 18 -13.68 15.27 0.98
CA THR A 18 -12.82 16.33 1.49
C THR A 18 -12.36 17.18 0.32
N GLU A 19 -12.69 18.46 0.40
CA GLU A 19 -12.26 19.47 -0.57
C GLU A 19 -11.04 20.22 -0.04
N PHE A 20 -10.02 20.32 -0.88
CA PHE A 20 -8.82 21.12 -0.64
C PHE A 20 -8.86 22.32 -1.60
N PRO A 21 -9.51 23.44 -1.21
CA PRO A 21 -9.55 24.63 -2.03
C PRO A 21 -8.14 25.25 -2.08
N THR A 22 -7.56 25.31 -3.28
CA THR A 22 -6.32 26.05 -3.51
C THR A 22 -6.64 27.37 -4.20
N ALA A 23 -6.30 28.48 -3.53
CA ALA A 23 -6.44 29.81 -4.09
C ALA A 23 -5.06 30.43 -4.22
N LEU A 24 -4.65 30.75 -5.45
CA LEU A 24 -3.52 31.65 -5.64
C LEU A 24 -3.93 33.05 -5.16
N ARG A 25 -3.04 33.69 -4.38
CA ARG A 25 -3.13 35.12 -4.09
C ARG A 25 -2.95 35.90 -5.40
N ASP A 26 -3.69 37.01 -5.56
CA ASP A 26 -3.48 37.94 -6.67
C ASP A 26 -2.02 38.41 -6.73
N GLY A 27 -1.37 38.25 -7.89
CA GLY A 27 0.03 38.60 -8.11
C GLY A 27 1.05 37.55 -7.66
N ALA A 28 0.64 36.30 -7.48
CA ALA A 28 1.56 35.17 -7.35
C ALA A 28 1.89 34.61 -8.76
N ASP A 29 3.17 34.64 -9.13
CA ASP A 29 3.67 34.12 -10.42
C ASP A 29 4.02 32.61 -10.37
N ASN A 30 3.78 31.96 -9.23
CA ASN A 30 4.22 30.59 -8.94
C ASN A 30 3.00 29.66 -8.83
N THR A 31 3.12 28.43 -9.33
CA THR A 31 2.11 27.38 -9.16
C THR A 31 1.81 27.13 -7.68
N ALA A 32 0.53 26.88 -7.35
CA ALA A 32 0.16 26.42 -6.01
C ALA A 32 0.53 24.93 -5.85
N ASP A 33 1.52 24.63 -5.03
CA ASP A 33 1.95 23.26 -4.74
C ASP A 33 1.23 22.72 -3.49
N LEU A 34 0.42 21.68 -3.66
CA LEU A 34 -0.19 20.93 -2.56
C LEU A 34 0.67 19.69 -2.28
N ARG A 35 1.19 19.57 -1.05
CA ARG A 35 1.90 18.37 -0.60
C ARG A 35 1.08 17.61 0.44
N LEU A 36 0.63 16.42 0.08
CA LEU A 36 -0.06 15.50 0.98
C LEU A 36 0.95 14.50 1.57
N THR A 37 0.80 14.21 2.86
CA THR A 37 1.53 13.12 3.52
C THR A 37 0.51 12.25 4.21
N PHE A 38 0.47 10.97 3.86
CA PHE A 38 -0.39 9.97 4.47
C PHE A 38 0.46 8.89 5.14
N THR A 39 -0.10 8.27 6.18
CA THR A 39 0.47 7.08 6.82
C THR A 39 -0.57 5.98 6.74
N VAL A 40 -0.27 4.94 5.98
CA VAL A 40 -1.13 3.76 5.86
C VAL A 40 -0.52 2.67 6.74
N PRO A 41 -1.22 2.22 7.81
CA PRO A 41 -0.75 1.08 8.58
C PRO A 41 -0.92 -0.19 7.73
N VAL A 42 0.19 -0.86 7.44
CA VAL A 42 0.20 -2.13 6.72
C VAL A 42 0.88 -3.21 7.56
N SER A 43 0.37 -4.42 7.47
CA SER A 43 0.96 -5.61 8.06
C SER A 43 1.97 -6.24 7.11
N LEU A 44 2.88 -7.04 7.68
CA LEU A 44 3.87 -7.76 6.87
C LEU A 44 3.19 -8.73 5.88
N ARG A 45 2.03 -9.27 6.27
CA ARG A 45 1.21 -10.14 5.41
C ARG A 45 0.62 -9.40 4.20
N GLU A 46 0.18 -8.15 4.38
CA GLU A 46 -0.31 -7.34 3.25
C GLU A 46 0.83 -6.96 2.31
N ILE A 47 2.02 -6.70 2.85
CA ILE A 47 3.24 -6.48 2.04
C ILE A 47 3.59 -7.73 1.23
N GLU A 48 3.57 -8.92 1.86
CA GLU A 48 3.78 -10.19 1.18
C GLU A 48 2.75 -10.41 0.06
N GLY A 49 1.46 -10.11 0.34
CA GLY A 49 0.38 -10.18 -0.65
C GLY A 49 0.57 -9.22 -1.82
N ALA A 50 0.97 -7.98 -1.55
CA ALA A 50 1.24 -6.98 -2.59
C ALA A 50 2.39 -7.43 -3.50
N LEU A 51 3.49 -7.92 -2.93
CA LEU A 51 4.62 -8.45 -3.70
C LEU A 51 4.22 -9.70 -4.50
N TRP A 52 3.41 -10.59 -3.93
CA TRP A 52 2.86 -11.75 -4.62
C TRP A 52 2.02 -11.36 -5.82
N PHE A 53 1.12 -10.39 -5.64
CA PHE A 53 0.28 -9.85 -6.69
C PHE A 53 1.11 -9.24 -7.83
N SER A 54 2.14 -8.44 -7.49
CA SER A 54 3.04 -7.87 -8.50
C SER A 54 3.73 -8.95 -9.33
N VAL A 55 4.15 -10.06 -8.72
CA VAL A 55 4.84 -11.15 -9.45
C VAL A 55 3.88 -11.97 -10.30
N TRP A 56 2.75 -12.41 -9.75
CA TRP A 56 1.86 -13.36 -10.43
C TRP A 56 0.81 -12.72 -11.33
N THR A 57 0.27 -11.57 -10.92
CA THR A 57 -0.75 -10.84 -11.68
C THR A 57 -0.12 -9.72 -12.49
N GLY A 58 0.84 -9.00 -11.88
CA GLY A 58 1.55 -7.90 -12.53
C GLY A 58 2.68 -8.31 -13.48
N GLY A 59 3.04 -9.60 -13.51
CA GLY A 59 4.09 -10.13 -14.38
C GLY A 59 5.52 -9.64 -14.06
N VAL A 60 5.73 -9.08 -12.87
CA VAL A 60 7.03 -8.59 -12.42
C VAL A 60 7.97 -9.77 -12.16
N ALA A 61 9.20 -9.70 -12.68
CA ALA A 61 10.16 -10.75 -12.41
C ALA A 61 10.64 -10.67 -10.96
N LEU A 62 10.77 -11.83 -10.31
CA LEU A 62 11.25 -11.91 -8.92
C LEU A 62 12.67 -11.31 -8.75
N ALA A 63 13.46 -11.26 -9.82
CA ALA A 63 14.78 -10.63 -9.83
C ALA A 63 14.71 -9.09 -9.67
N ASP A 64 13.67 -8.46 -10.21
CA ASP A 64 13.47 -7.01 -10.11
C ASP A 64 13.15 -6.59 -8.68
N LEU A 65 12.64 -7.53 -7.87
CA LEU A 65 12.38 -7.33 -6.46
C LEU A 65 13.64 -7.40 -5.56
N ALA A 66 14.81 -7.74 -6.12
CA ALA A 66 16.05 -7.79 -5.35
C ALA A 66 16.54 -6.40 -4.90
N ASN A 67 16.10 -5.33 -5.58
CA ASN A 67 16.36 -3.96 -5.19
C ASN A 67 15.29 -3.49 -4.17
N PRO A 68 15.68 -3.12 -2.93
CA PRO A 68 14.74 -2.65 -1.92
C PRO A 68 13.91 -1.43 -2.35
N ALA A 69 14.44 -0.56 -3.21
CA ALA A 69 13.71 0.61 -3.70
C ALA A 69 12.55 0.20 -4.62
N ASP A 70 12.80 -0.76 -5.51
CA ASP A 70 11.81 -1.27 -6.47
C ASP A 70 10.72 -2.07 -5.75
N ALA A 71 11.10 -2.90 -4.77
CA ALA A 71 10.17 -3.60 -3.91
C ALA A 71 9.25 -2.63 -3.13
N ARG A 72 9.79 -1.54 -2.58
CA ARG A 72 9.01 -0.50 -1.89
C ARG A 72 8.07 0.23 -2.84
N PHE A 73 8.54 0.58 -4.03
CA PHE A 73 7.72 1.22 -5.04
C PHE A 73 6.52 0.35 -5.41
N LEU A 74 6.75 -0.93 -5.71
CA LEU A 74 5.68 -1.86 -6.10
C LEU A 74 4.64 -2.08 -4.99
N VAL A 75 5.08 -2.20 -3.74
CA VAL A 75 4.16 -2.31 -2.59
C VAL A 75 3.30 -1.06 -2.47
N VAL A 76 3.90 0.14 -2.56
CA VAL A 76 3.14 1.40 -2.50
C VAL A 76 2.17 1.52 -3.67
N SER A 77 2.62 1.21 -4.89
CA SER A 77 1.75 1.20 -6.08
C SER A 77 0.59 0.24 -5.91
N ALA A 78 0.82 -0.99 -5.47
CA ALA A 78 -0.25 -1.96 -5.25
C ALA A 78 -1.26 -1.51 -4.18
N LEU A 79 -0.79 -0.89 -3.10
CA LEU A 79 -1.66 -0.40 -2.01
C LEU A 79 -2.49 0.84 -2.39
N LEU A 80 -1.96 1.69 -3.26
CA LEU A 80 -2.62 2.93 -3.70
C LEU A 80 -3.52 2.73 -4.92
N ASP A 81 -3.31 1.65 -5.67
CA ASP A 81 -4.19 1.28 -6.76
C ASP A 81 -5.50 0.66 -6.23
N GLU A 82 -6.54 0.62 -7.05
CA GLU A 82 -7.89 0.14 -6.66
C GLU A 82 -7.93 -1.38 -6.30
N ALA A 83 -6.77 -2.06 -6.40
CA ALA A 83 -6.56 -3.49 -6.16
C ALA A 83 -6.39 -3.89 -4.68
N SER A 84 -6.76 -3.04 -3.71
CA SER A 84 -6.64 -3.37 -2.28
C SER A 84 -7.38 -4.66 -1.87
N VAL A 85 -8.50 -4.98 -2.53
CA VAL A 85 -9.24 -6.24 -2.34
C VAL A 85 -8.44 -7.44 -2.83
N ASP A 86 -7.66 -7.27 -3.89
CA ASP A 86 -6.85 -8.33 -4.49
C ASP A 86 -5.60 -8.63 -3.65
N ILE A 87 -5.11 -7.68 -2.84
CA ILE A 87 -3.96 -7.90 -1.95
C ILE A 87 -4.28 -8.94 -0.86
N ALA A 88 -5.48 -8.88 -0.27
CA ALA A 88 -5.89 -9.85 0.74
C ALA A 88 -6.00 -11.26 0.15
N ALA A 89 -6.59 -11.38 -1.05
CA ALA A 89 -6.67 -12.64 -1.79
C ALA A 89 -5.27 -13.14 -2.19
N ALA A 90 -4.39 -12.27 -2.67
CA ALA A 90 -3.01 -12.60 -3.00
C ALA A 90 -2.22 -13.10 -1.78
N ALA A 91 -2.43 -12.49 -0.60
CA ALA A 91 -1.83 -12.95 0.65
C ALA A 91 -2.34 -14.36 1.03
N ASP A 92 -3.62 -14.64 0.80
CA ASP A 92 -4.20 -15.97 1.01
C ASP A 92 -3.62 -16.99 0.04
N GLU A 93 -3.51 -16.66 -1.24
CA GLU A 93 -2.89 -17.51 -2.24
C GLU A 93 -1.42 -17.81 -1.92
N LEU A 94 -0.66 -16.80 -1.49
CA LEU A 94 0.72 -16.97 -1.04
C LEU A 94 0.79 -17.93 0.15
N SER A 95 -0.15 -17.84 1.09
CA SER A 95 -0.18 -18.73 2.26
C SER A 95 -0.46 -20.19 1.90
N GLN A 96 -1.20 -20.42 0.82
CA GLN A 96 -1.56 -21.75 0.30
C GLN A 96 -0.49 -22.33 -0.64
N ALA A 97 0.53 -21.57 -1.02
CA ALA A 97 1.58 -22.03 -1.91
C ALA A 97 2.33 -23.25 -1.33
N ARG A 98 2.21 -24.40 -2.00
CA ARG A 98 2.78 -25.67 -1.54
C ARG A 98 4.30 -25.66 -1.60
N ARG A 99 4.95 -25.97 -0.48
CA ARG A 99 6.41 -26.15 -0.39
C ARG A 99 6.90 -27.29 -1.29
N GLY A 100 8.11 -27.13 -1.84
CA GLY A 100 8.70 -28.09 -2.78
C GLY A 100 8.13 -27.99 -4.20
N THR A 101 7.38 -26.93 -4.50
CA THR A 101 6.97 -26.56 -5.86
C THR A 101 7.59 -25.21 -6.22
N HIS A 102 7.73 -24.92 -7.51
CA HIS A 102 8.21 -23.62 -7.97
C HIS A 102 7.42 -22.45 -7.35
N ARG A 103 6.08 -22.57 -7.28
CA ARG A 103 5.21 -21.58 -6.65
C ARG A 103 5.52 -21.40 -5.16
N GLY A 104 5.85 -22.49 -4.47
CA GLY A 104 6.30 -22.46 -3.07
C GLY A 104 7.66 -21.79 -2.88
N GLU A 105 8.62 -22.04 -3.77
CA GLU A 105 9.94 -21.39 -3.74
C GLU A 105 9.84 -19.88 -3.95
N VAL A 106 9.00 -19.44 -4.90
CA VAL A 106 8.70 -18.03 -5.12
C VAL A 106 8.05 -17.42 -3.87
N ALA A 107 7.10 -18.11 -3.24
CA ALA A 107 6.46 -17.65 -2.01
C ALA A 107 7.46 -17.48 -0.86
N ASP A 108 8.37 -18.44 -0.68
CA ASP A 108 9.42 -18.36 0.34
C ASP A 108 10.38 -17.20 0.07
N ARG A 109 10.71 -16.94 -1.20
CA ARG A 109 11.55 -15.80 -1.58
C ARG A 109 10.87 -14.45 -1.29
N ILE A 110 9.58 -14.35 -1.55
CA ILE A 110 8.79 -13.14 -1.27
C ILE A 110 8.71 -12.89 0.24
N ARG A 111 8.46 -13.92 1.05
CA ARG A 111 8.46 -13.80 2.52
C ARG A 111 9.82 -13.30 3.04
N GLN A 112 10.90 -13.88 2.53
CA GLN A 112 12.25 -13.47 2.90
C GLN A 112 12.50 -12.01 2.53
N LEU A 113 12.16 -11.61 1.30
CA LEU A 113 12.30 -10.23 0.85
C LEU A 113 11.47 -9.26 1.71
N ALA A 114 10.22 -9.61 2.00
CA ALA A 114 9.35 -8.78 2.82
C ALA A 114 9.95 -8.56 4.22
N ALA A 115 10.46 -9.63 4.83
CA ALA A 115 11.15 -9.56 6.12
C ALA A 115 12.41 -8.67 6.06
N ASP A 116 13.23 -8.82 5.02
CA ASP A 116 14.49 -8.08 4.87
C ASP A 116 14.28 -6.59 4.60
N VAL A 117 13.31 -6.24 3.76
CA VAL A 117 13.09 -4.85 3.32
C VAL A 117 12.19 -4.06 4.28
N PHE A 118 11.24 -4.73 4.94
CA PHE A 118 10.16 -4.09 5.70
C PHE A 118 10.04 -4.56 7.15
N GLY A 119 10.61 -5.71 7.52
CA GLY A 119 10.45 -6.32 8.86
C GLY A 119 10.71 -5.39 10.05
N PRO A 120 11.79 -4.57 10.06
CA PRO A 120 12.06 -3.64 11.16
C PRO A 120 11.09 -2.44 11.22
N THR A 121 10.45 -2.11 10.10
CA THR A 121 9.62 -0.89 9.93
C THR A 121 8.13 -1.14 10.05
N VAL A 122 7.69 -2.40 10.01
CA VAL A 122 6.28 -2.78 10.09
C VAL A 122 5.87 -2.96 11.55
N PRO A 123 4.96 -2.14 12.09
CA PRO A 123 4.43 -2.35 13.44
C PRO A 123 3.74 -3.71 13.52
N THR A 124 3.99 -4.46 14.60
CA THR A 124 3.28 -5.72 14.83
C THR A 124 1.77 -5.45 14.89
N PRO A 125 0.93 -6.18 14.13
CA PRO A 125 -0.50 -5.99 14.17
C PRO A 125 -0.99 -6.12 15.61
N ARG A 126 -1.61 -5.06 16.13
CA ARG A 126 -2.29 -5.12 17.43
C ARG A 126 -3.47 -6.05 17.26
N ARG A 127 -3.30 -7.35 17.56
CA ARG A 127 -4.39 -8.32 17.57
C ARG A 127 -5.52 -7.70 18.39
N ALA A 128 -6.63 -7.38 17.72
CA ALA A 128 -7.87 -7.06 18.39
C ALA A 128 -8.14 -8.25 19.30
N ARG A 129 -8.03 -8.05 20.63
CA ARG A 129 -8.54 -9.03 21.59
C ARG A 129 -10.00 -9.20 21.23
N ALA A 130 -10.35 -10.35 20.66
CA ALA A 130 -11.71 -10.83 20.69
C ALA A 130 -12.16 -10.67 22.15
N ARG A 131 -13.18 -9.85 22.39
CA ARG A 131 -13.88 -9.83 23.68
C ARG A 131 -14.52 -11.20 23.81
N ALA A 132 -13.75 -12.15 24.33
CA ALA A 132 -14.24 -13.41 24.83
C ALA A 132 -15.13 -13.08 26.04
N GLY A 133 -16.41 -13.40 25.91
CA GLY A 133 -17.35 -13.72 26.98
C GLY A 133 -17.36 -12.80 28.20
N VAL A 134 -18.33 -11.90 28.26
CA VAL A 134 -18.98 -11.62 29.55
C VAL A 134 -20.20 -12.52 29.61
N GLY A 135 -20.06 -13.63 30.32
CA GLY A 135 -21.21 -14.39 30.81
C GLY A 135 -21.81 -13.70 32.04
N ARG A 136 -23.13 -13.59 32.06
CA ARG A 136 -24.04 -14.21 33.04
C ARG A 136 -25.47 -13.80 32.70
#